data_AF-A0A2A4PX09-F1
#
_entry.id   AF-A0A2A4PX09-F1
#
_cell.length_a   1.000
_cell.length_b   1.000
_cell.length_c   1.000
_cell.angle_alpha   90.00
_cell.angle_beta   90.00
_cell.angle_gamma   90.00
#
_symmetry.space_group_name_H-M   'P 1'
#
loop_
_entity.id
_entity.type
_entity.pdbx_description
1 polymer ?
#
loop_
_entity_poly.entity_id
_entity_poly.type
_entity_poly.pdbx_seq_one_letter_code
_entity_poly.pdbx_strand_id
1 'polypeptide(L)'
;MMMQANIDAVLDPGGIACINHPCWERAFNHDEILKTRGASMMEIFKGTLGSNNYPVPIPDLYNPTEIWDNVLTAGVPLFGVASDDSHHYHDFAPEKENPGRGWVMVEAEALDSEAVVEAMALGNFYSSTGLYLDHLKSTPDEIVIEFRSQRHLIMMTQFIGKDGFVYQETVGDRASYRPTGDEGYVRAAIRSSDGTQVWTQPVFLE
;
A
#
# COMPACT_ATOMS: atom_id res chain seq x y z
N MET A 1 -16.07 2.16 20.02
CA MET A 1 -15.08 3.13 19.49
C MET A 1 -15.58 3.61 18.13
N MET A 2 -15.45 4.89 17.78
CA MET A 2 -16.02 5.46 16.53
C MET A 2 -15.51 4.75 15.27
N MET A 3 -14.20 4.47 15.18
CA MET A 3 -13.60 3.76 14.05
C MET A 3 -14.23 2.37 13.85
N GLN A 4 -14.39 1.58 14.92
CA GLN A 4 -15.03 0.26 14.82
C GLN A 4 -16.47 0.35 14.30
N ALA A 5 -17.25 1.33 14.76
CA ALA A 5 -18.63 1.48 14.31
C ALA A 5 -18.71 1.80 12.79
N ASN A 6 -17.75 2.57 12.26
CA ASN A 6 -17.67 2.83 10.83
C ASN A 6 -17.24 1.59 10.05
N ILE A 7 -16.30 0.80 10.58
CA ILE A 7 -15.91 -0.49 9.98
C ILE A 7 -17.13 -1.42 9.92
N ASP A 8 -17.82 -1.61 11.03
CA ASP A 8 -19.01 -2.48 11.12
C ASP A 8 -20.09 -2.02 10.12
N ALA A 9 -20.33 -0.70 9.98
CA ALA A 9 -21.30 -0.16 9.04
C ALA A 9 -20.95 -0.42 7.55
N VAL A 10 -19.66 -0.59 7.22
CA VAL A 10 -19.22 -0.98 5.86
C VAL A 10 -19.36 -2.50 5.66
N LEU A 11 -19.06 -3.29 6.69
CA LEU A 11 -19.09 -4.75 6.63
C LEU A 11 -20.52 -5.32 6.66
N ASP A 12 -21.45 -4.71 7.41
CA ASP A 12 -22.84 -5.14 7.55
C ASP A 12 -23.57 -5.36 6.20
N PRO A 13 -23.45 -4.46 5.20
CA PRO A 13 -23.99 -4.69 3.86
C PRO A 13 -23.09 -5.53 2.93
N GLY A 14 -21.99 -6.10 3.42
CA GLY A 14 -21.04 -6.90 2.64
C GLY A 14 -19.94 -6.12 1.93
N GLY A 15 -19.66 -4.88 2.34
CA GLY A 15 -18.58 -4.08 1.79
C GLY A 15 -17.19 -4.48 2.28
N ILE A 16 -16.15 -3.95 1.62
CA ILE A 16 -14.76 -4.08 2.06
C ILE A 16 -14.36 -2.81 2.80
N ALA A 17 -14.01 -2.94 4.08
CA ALA A 17 -13.60 -1.80 4.89
C ALA A 17 -12.13 -1.43 4.65
N CYS A 18 -11.91 -0.17 4.24
CA CYS A 18 -10.60 0.46 4.10
C CYS A 18 -10.46 1.62 5.10
N ILE A 19 -9.37 1.62 5.86
CA ILE A 19 -9.04 2.68 6.81
C ILE A 19 -8.26 3.78 6.08
N ASN A 20 -8.92 4.91 5.88
CA ASN A 20 -8.37 5.96 5.02
C ASN A 20 -7.50 6.98 5.77
N HIS A 21 -6.44 7.38 5.07
CA HIS A 21 -5.53 8.49 5.30
C HIS A 21 -5.20 8.79 6.77
N PRO A 22 -4.50 7.89 7.48
CA PRO A 22 -4.13 8.07 8.89
C PRO A 22 -3.32 9.35 9.15
N CYS A 23 -2.48 9.74 8.19
CA CYS A 23 -1.58 10.88 8.31
C CYS A 23 -2.20 12.24 7.90
N TRP A 24 -3.45 12.24 7.39
CA TRP A 24 -4.19 13.49 7.17
C TRP A 24 -4.45 14.16 8.52
N GLU A 25 -3.94 15.38 8.70
CA GLU A 25 -3.99 16.11 9.97
C GLU A 25 -3.44 15.32 11.18
N ARG A 26 -2.67 14.24 10.93
CA ARG A 26 -2.17 13.31 11.95
C ARG A 26 -3.30 12.68 12.78
N ALA A 27 -4.36 12.24 12.10
CA ALA A 27 -5.60 11.80 12.72
C ALA A 27 -5.46 10.60 13.67
N PHE A 28 -4.68 9.58 13.29
CA PHE A 28 -4.48 8.36 14.10
C PHE A 28 -3.25 7.57 13.62
N ASN A 29 -2.82 6.57 14.41
CA ASN A 29 -1.73 5.67 14.05
C ASN A 29 -2.09 4.19 14.27
N HIS A 30 -1.08 3.32 14.27
CA HIS A 30 -1.25 1.88 14.42
C HIS A 30 -1.90 1.49 15.76
N ASP A 31 -1.70 2.26 16.84
CA ASP A 31 -2.33 2.02 18.15
C ASP A 31 -3.86 2.06 18.04
N GLU A 32 -4.43 2.98 17.27
CA GLU A 32 -5.87 3.05 17.05
C GLU A 32 -6.36 1.91 16.17
N ILE A 33 -5.64 1.59 15.10
CA ILE A 33 -6.00 0.51 14.16
C ILE A 33 -6.04 -0.83 14.89
N LEU A 34 -5.04 -1.12 15.73
CA LEU A 34 -4.93 -2.37 16.50
C LEU A 34 -6.03 -2.55 17.57
N LYS A 35 -6.76 -1.48 17.91
CA LYS A 35 -7.94 -1.55 18.79
C LYS A 35 -9.22 -1.93 18.03
N THR A 36 -9.14 -2.11 16.71
CA THR A 36 -10.27 -2.45 15.84
C THR A 36 -10.08 -3.81 15.15
N ARG A 37 -11.13 -4.28 14.47
CA ARG A 37 -11.14 -5.55 13.74
C ARG A 37 -12.04 -5.46 12.51
N GLY A 38 -11.74 -6.26 11.50
CA GLY A 38 -12.60 -6.47 10.32
C GLY A 38 -12.27 -5.59 9.10
N ALA A 39 -11.48 -4.53 9.25
CA ALA A 39 -10.91 -3.85 8.09
C ALA A 39 -9.90 -4.76 7.40
N SER A 40 -9.91 -4.75 6.07
CA SER A 40 -8.97 -5.53 5.23
C SER A 40 -7.94 -4.66 4.54
N MET A 41 -8.15 -3.34 4.52
CA MET A 41 -7.31 -2.38 3.80
C MET A 41 -7.02 -1.15 4.64
N MET A 42 -5.90 -0.48 4.35
CA MET A 42 -5.61 0.88 4.80
C MET A 42 -4.91 1.69 3.72
N GLU A 43 -5.12 3.00 3.70
CA GLU A 43 -4.36 3.87 2.81
C GLU A 43 -2.93 4.04 3.30
N ILE A 44 -1.98 3.74 2.41
CA ILE A 44 -0.53 3.88 2.59
C ILE A 44 0.04 5.05 1.78
N PHE A 45 -0.78 5.63 0.91
CA PHE A 45 -0.45 6.85 0.18
C PHE A 45 -1.74 7.58 -0.20
N LYS A 46 -1.77 8.89 0.09
CA LYS A 46 -2.84 9.79 -0.34
C LYS A 46 -2.28 10.89 -1.25
N GLY A 47 -2.82 11.05 -2.45
CA GLY A 47 -2.39 12.00 -3.48
C GLY A 47 -2.69 13.48 -3.18
N THR A 48 -3.26 13.80 -2.02
CA THR A 48 -3.64 15.16 -1.64
C THR A 48 -2.48 15.92 -0.99
N LEU A 49 -2.47 17.25 -1.13
CA LEU A 49 -1.52 18.10 -0.40
C LEU A 49 -1.83 18.09 1.10
N GLY A 50 -0.81 18.01 1.95
CA GLY A 50 -0.99 17.98 3.41
C GLY A 50 -1.25 16.58 3.99
N SER A 51 -1.23 15.53 3.16
CA SER A 51 -1.41 14.13 3.60
C SER A 51 -0.29 13.58 4.46
N ASN A 52 0.85 14.30 4.57
CA ASN A 52 2.01 13.89 5.35
C ASN A 52 2.51 12.47 5.03
N ASN A 53 2.49 12.05 3.76
CA ASN A 53 3.01 10.75 3.33
C ASN A 53 4.51 10.58 3.65
N TYR A 54 5.24 11.69 3.80
CA TYR A 54 6.67 11.73 4.14
C TYR A 54 6.87 12.81 5.23
N PRO A 55 6.52 12.52 6.50
CA PRO A 55 6.67 13.46 7.58
C PRO A 55 8.15 13.70 7.90
N VAL A 56 8.43 14.81 8.58
CA VAL A 56 9.77 15.05 9.16
C VAL A 56 10.01 14.00 10.24
N PRO A 57 11.19 13.34 10.28
CA PRO A 57 11.48 12.26 11.21
C PRO A 57 11.72 12.81 12.63
N ILE A 58 10.65 13.09 13.34
CA ILE A 58 10.64 13.39 14.78
C ILE A 58 9.94 12.26 15.53
N PRO A 59 10.20 12.09 16.84
CA PRO A 59 9.54 11.05 17.63
C PRO A 59 8.01 11.10 17.49
N ASP A 60 7.40 9.92 17.49
CA ASP A 60 5.95 9.70 17.44
C ASP A 60 5.24 10.20 16.17
N LEU A 61 5.98 10.61 15.13
CA LEU A 61 5.42 10.81 13.78
C LEU A 61 5.80 9.63 12.89
N TYR A 62 4.77 8.98 12.37
CA TYR A 62 4.89 7.89 11.43
C TYR A 62 4.35 8.32 10.08
N ASN A 63 5.03 7.88 9.03
CA ASN A 63 4.49 7.87 7.69
C ASN A 63 3.46 6.73 7.54
N PRO A 64 2.58 6.76 6.52
CA PRO A 64 1.54 5.74 6.38
C PRO A 64 2.09 4.31 6.23
N THR A 65 3.25 4.13 5.57
CA THR A 65 3.88 2.82 5.43
C THR A 65 4.51 2.29 6.72
N GLU A 66 5.02 3.17 7.60
CA GLU A 66 5.48 2.80 8.94
C GLU A 66 4.30 2.40 9.84
N ILE A 67 3.18 3.10 9.74
CA ILE A 67 1.94 2.70 10.41
C ILE A 67 1.52 1.31 9.94
N TRP A 68 1.53 1.09 8.62
CA TRP A 68 1.21 -0.20 8.03
C TRP A 68 2.14 -1.31 8.53
N ASP A 69 3.46 -1.08 8.52
CA ASP A 69 4.45 -2.05 9.00
C ASP A 69 4.25 -2.42 10.47
N ASN A 70 3.91 -1.46 11.33
CA ASN A 70 3.61 -1.73 12.74
C ASN A 70 2.34 -2.58 12.92
N VAL A 71 1.32 -2.38 12.09
CA VAL A 71 0.11 -3.21 12.11
C VAL A 71 0.40 -4.63 11.62
N LEU A 72 1.15 -4.77 10.53
CA LEU A 72 1.57 -6.07 9.99
C LEU A 72 2.46 -6.84 10.97
N THR A 73 3.39 -6.15 11.62
CA THR A 73 4.26 -6.68 12.66
C THR A 73 3.50 -7.26 13.86
N ALA A 74 2.36 -6.65 14.20
CA ALA A 74 1.47 -7.16 15.25
C ALA A 74 0.67 -8.39 14.82
N GLY A 75 0.85 -8.89 13.59
CA GLY A 75 0.17 -10.07 13.05
C GLY A 75 -1.23 -9.76 12.50
N VAL A 76 -1.55 -8.50 12.24
CA VAL A 76 -2.84 -8.11 11.66
C VAL A 76 -2.67 -7.95 10.15
N PRO A 77 -3.28 -8.82 9.33
CA PRO A 77 -3.19 -8.72 7.87
C PRO A 77 -4.03 -7.53 7.38
N LEU A 78 -3.36 -6.54 6.80
CA LEU A 78 -3.98 -5.42 6.10
C LEU A 78 -3.33 -5.21 4.75
N PHE A 79 -4.12 -4.96 3.72
CA PHE A 79 -3.63 -4.55 2.42
C PHE A 79 -3.42 -3.03 2.36
N GLY A 80 -2.36 -2.62 1.67
CA GLY A 80 -1.98 -1.23 1.51
C GLY A 80 -2.50 -0.65 0.20
N VAL A 81 -3.27 0.43 0.29
CA VAL A 81 -3.91 1.14 -0.83
C VAL A 81 -3.26 2.51 -1.07
N ALA A 82 -2.97 2.81 -2.33
CA ALA A 82 -2.70 4.18 -2.77
C ALA A 82 -3.93 4.77 -3.46
N SER A 83 -4.26 6.00 -3.13
CA SER A 83 -5.42 6.74 -3.64
C SER A 83 -5.03 8.18 -3.95
N ASP A 84 -5.72 8.82 -4.89
CA ASP A 84 -5.55 10.24 -5.18
C ASP A 84 -6.45 11.16 -4.35
N ASP A 85 -7.53 10.63 -3.75
CA ASP A 85 -8.58 11.36 -3.03
C ASP A 85 -9.00 12.67 -3.74
N SER A 86 -9.34 12.52 -5.01
CA SER A 86 -9.61 13.64 -5.90
C SER A 86 -10.90 14.38 -5.58
N HIS A 87 -10.80 15.71 -5.52
CA HIS A 87 -11.95 16.62 -5.43
C HIS A 87 -12.03 17.58 -6.62
N HIS A 88 -11.04 17.55 -7.53
CA HIS A 88 -10.94 18.46 -8.67
C HIS A 88 -10.77 17.67 -9.99
N TYR A 89 -11.87 17.52 -10.75
CA TYR A 89 -11.92 16.66 -11.94
C TYR A 89 -11.83 17.42 -13.29
N HIS A 90 -12.00 18.73 -13.28
CA HIS A 90 -12.11 19.53 -14.50
C HIS A 90 -10.91 20.47 -14.74
N ASP A 91 -10.31 20.97 -13.66
CA ASP A 91 -9.16 21.87 -13.71
C ASP A 91 -7.96 21.24 -13.02
N PHE A 92 -6.80 21.31 -13.66
CA PHE A 92 -5.55 20.78 -13.10
C PHE A 92 -4.64 21.92 -12.66
N ALA A 93 -4.23 21.89 -11.40
CA ALA A 93 -3.21 22.80 -10.85
C ALA A 93 -2.41 22.10 -9.74
N PRO A 94 -1.16 22.50 -9.46
CA PRO A 94 -0.35 21.86 -8.41
C PRO A 94 -1.03 21.83 -7.04
N GLU A 95 -1.72 22.91 -6.69
CA GLU A 95 -2.46 23.09 -5.43
C GLU A 95 -3.78 22.32 -5.36
N LYS A 96 -4.28 21.81 -6.48
CA LYS A 96 -5.54 21.09 -6.55
C LYS A 96 -5.37 19.61 -6.20
N GLU A 97 -6.47 19.03 -5.75
CA GLU A 97 -6.61 17.61 -5.43
C GLU A 97 -6.96 16.86 -6.72
N ASN A 98 -5.96 16.75 -7.59
CA ASN A 98 -6.10 16.23 -8.96
C ASN A 98 -6.15 14.69 -8.98
N PRO A 99 -6.85 14.10 -9.97
CA PRO A 99 -6.80 12.67 -10.22
C PRO A 99 -5.44 12.19 -10.75
N GLY A 100 -5.19 10.90 -10.56
CA GLY A 100 -4.04 10.19 -11.11
C GLY A 100 -2.76 10.34 -10.30
N ARG A 101 -2.86 10.63 -9.00
CA ARG A 101 -1.71 10.73 -8.09
C ARG A 101 -1.42 9.45 -7.32
N GLY A 102 -2.41 8.57 -7.17
CA GLY A 102 -2.31 7.27 -6.53
C GLY A 102 -3.45 6.37 -6.96
N TRP A 103 -3.19 5.08 -7.17
CA TRP A 103 -4.20 4.09 -7.53
C TRP A 103 -3.74 2.68 -7.17
N VAL A 104 -4.67 1.71 -7.29
CA VAL A 104 -4.37 0.28 -7.26
C VAL A 104 -4.47 -0.32 -8.67
N MET A 105 -3.59 -1.27 -8.96
CA MET A 105 -3.59 -2.06 -10.18
C MET A 105 -4.03 -3.47 -9.83
N VAL A 106 -5.25 -3.82 -10.22
CA VAL A 106 -5.93 -5.06 -9.80
C VAL A 106 -5.74 -6.15 -10.84
N GLU A 107 -5.34 -7.33 -10.39
CA GLU A 107 -5.26 -8.55 -11.18
C GLU A 107 -6.57 -9.35 -10.98
N ALA A 108 -7.56 -9.06 -11.83
CA ALA A 108 -8.87 -9.70 -11.82
C ALA A 108 -9.05 -10.66 -13.01
N GLU A 109 -9.87 -11.70 -12.83
CA GLU A 109 -10.16 -12.68 -13.89
C GLU A 109 -10.94 -12.06 -15.07
N ALA A 110 -11.70 -11.00 -14.80
CA ALA A 110 -12.49 -10.27 -15.80
C ALA A 110 -12.58 -8.78 -15.45
N LEU A 111 -12.86 -7.95 -16.46
CA LEU A 111 -13.13 -6.51 -16.30
C LEU A 111 -14.62 -6.28 -16.00
N ASP A 112 -15.06 -6.76 -14.85
CA ASP A 112 -16.39 -6.47 -14.29
C ASP A 112 -16.30 -6.22 -12.78
N SER A 113 -17.38 -5.71 -12.20
CA SER A 113 -17.38 -5.28 -10.81
C SER A 113 -17.14 -6.42 -9.82
N GLU A 114 -17.66 -7.62 -10.09
CA GLU A 114 -17.57 -8.75 -9.16
C GLU A 114 -16.14 -9.27 -9.11
N ALA A 115 -15.55 -9.55 -10.28
CA ALA A 115 -14.18 -10.02 -10.39
C ALA A 115 -13.15 -9.02 -9.82
N VAL A 116 -13.36 -7.71 -10.03
CA VAL A 116 -12.47 -6.67 -9.49
C VAL A 116 -12.58 -6.59 -7.96
N VAL A 117 -13.80 -6.61 -7.42
CA VAL A 117 -14.01 -6.56 -5.95
C VAL A 117 -13.46 -7.80 -5.27
N GLU A 118 -13.66 -8.99 -5.86
CA GLU A 118 -13.09 -10.24 -5.36
C GLU A 118 -11.56 -10.20 -5.35
N ALA A 119 -10.93 -9.81 -6.46
CA ALA A 119 -9.48 -9.67 -6.54
C ALA A 119 -8.94 -8.68 -5.49
N MET A 120 -9.62 -7.55 -5.29
CA MET A 120 -9.26 -6.60 -4.24
C MET A 120 -9.42 -7.20 -2.85
N ALA A 121 -10.50 -7.93 -2.56
CA ALA A 121 -10.73 -8.60 -1.28
C ALA A 121 -9.65 -9.63 -0.93
N LEU A 122 -9.08 -10.28 -1.96
CA LEU A 122 -7.99 -11.26 -1.83
C LEU A 122 -6.59 -10.63 -1.80
N GLY A 123 -6.47 -9.32 -2.02
CA GLY A 123 -5.18 -8.64 -2.08
C GLY A 123 -4.44 -8.81 -3.42
N ASN A 124 -5.14 -9.23 -4.48
CA ASN A 124 -4.60 -9.41 -5.83
C ASN A 124 -4.45 -8.05 -6.54
N PHE A 125 -3.65 -7.17 -5.96
CA PHE A 125 -3.35 -5.86 -6.53
C PHE A 125 -2.04 -5.29 -5.99
N TYR A 126 -1.48 -4.31 -6.68
CA TYR A 126 -0.41 -3.47 -6.14
C TYR A 126 -0.82 -2.00 -6.16
N SER A 127 -0.27 -1.22 -5.25
CA SER A 127 -0.49 0.23 -5.17
C SER A 127 0.58 0.98 -5.98
N SER A 128 0.22 2.05 -6.67
CA SER A 128 1.13 2.81 -7.54
C SER A 128 0.85 4.31 -7.54
N THR A 129 1.90 5.09 -7.81
CA THR A 129 1.81 6.54 -8.08
C THR A 129 2.34 6.93 -9.46
N GLY A 130 2.56 5.97 -10.37
CA GLY A 130 3.17 6.28 -11.67
C GLY A 130 3.76 5.11 -12.44
N LEU A 131 3.99 3.99 -11.76
CA LEU A 131 4.74 2.85 -12.29
C LEU A 131 3.82 1.66 -12.55
N TYR A 132 4.22 0.84 -13.52
CA TYR A 132 3.51 -0.38 -13.90
C TYR A 132 4.46 -1.56 -13.79
N LEU A 133 3.94 -2.69 -13.33
CA LEU A 133 4.64 -3.96 -13.33
C LEU A 133 4.20 -4.74 -14.57
N ASP A 134 5.14 -5.36 -15.28
CA ASP A 134 4.82 -6.32 -16.34
C ASP A 134 4.64 -7.72 -15.75
N HIS A 135 5.25 -8.01 -14.59
CA HIS A 135 5.04 -9.24 -13.84
C HIS A 135 5.17 -9.01 -12.34
N LEU A 136 4.25 -9.59 -11.57
CA LEU A 136 4.30 -9.67 -10.12
C LEU A 136 3.94 -11.09 -9.70
N LYS A 137 4.82 -11.73 -8.93
CA LYS A 137 4.53 -12.96 -8.20
C LYS A 137 4.86 -12.71 -6.74
N SER A 138 3.90 -12.95 -5.86
CA SER A 138 4.07 -12.81 -4.41
C SER A 138 3.57 -14.07 -3.73
N THR A 139 4.51 -14.92 -3.30
CA THR A 139 4.23 -16.19 -2.62
C THR A 139 5.14 -16.35 -1.40
N PRO A 140 4.80 -17.19 -0.41
CA PRO A 140 5.66 -17.41 0.75
C PRO A 140 7.07 -17.90 0.41
N ASP A 141 7.23 -18.59 -0.73
CA ASP A 141 8.53 -19.12 -1.17
C ASP A 141 9.38 -18.12 -1.95
N GLU A 142 8.74 -17.15 -2.63
CA GLU A 142 9.41 -16.23 -3.54
C GLU A 142 8.51 -15.03 -3.90
N ILE A 143 9.13 -13.86 -3.94
CA ILE A 143 8.57 -12.65 -4.53
C ILE A 143 9.41 -12.28 -5.75
N VAL A 144 8.77 -12.06 -6.90
CA VAL A 144 9.40 -11.67 -8.17
C VAL A 144 8.67 -10.48 -8.77
N ILE A 145 9.42 -9.45 -9.14
CA ILE A 145 8.91 -8.21 -9.70
C ILE A 145 9.67 -7.92 -10.99
N GLU A 146 8.94 -7.68 -12.08
CA GLU A 146 9.48 -7.16 -13.34
C GLU A 146 8.73 -5.88 -13.71
N PHE A 147 9.48 -4.80 -13.93
CA PHE A 147 8.91 -3.49 -14.22
C PHE A 147 8.62 -3.33 -15.70
N ARG A 148 7.50 -2.65 -16.00
CA ARG A 148 7.29 -2.13 -17.34
C ARG A 148 8.38 -1.13 -17.66
N SER A 149 9.11 -1.39 -18.74
CA SER A 149 10.23 -0.53 -19.16
C SER A 149 9.78 0.93 -19.29
N GLN A 150 10.32 1.79 -18.43
CA GLN A 150 10.21 3.24 -18.57
C GLN A 150 11.59 3.77 -18.89
N ARG A 151 11.80 4.12 -20.16
CA ARG A 151 13.08 4.65 -20.65
C ARG A 151 13.47 5.81 -19.72
N HIS A 152 14.70 5.76 -19.19
CA HIS A 152 15.34 6.78 -18.33
C HIS A 152 15.12 6.70 -16.81
N LEU A 153 14.29 5.80 -16.29
CA LEU A 153 14.11 5.66 -14.85
C LEU A 153 14.99 4.55 -14.27
N ILE A 154 15.60 4.82 -13.12
CA ILE A 154 16.27 3.80 -12.29
C ILE A 154 15.31 3.41 -11.18
N MET A 155 15.06 2.11 -11.00
CA MET A 155 14.22 1.59 -9.93
C MET A 155 15.08 1.01 -8.82
N MET A 156 14.64 1.23 -7.58
CA MET A 156 15.13 0.57 -6.39
C MET A 156 13.97 -0.18 -5.75
N THR A 157 14.16 -1.47 -5.51
CA THR A 157 13.20 -2.34 -4.82
C THR A 157 13.77 -2.71 -3.47
N GLN A 158 12.99 -2.52 -2.42
CA GLN A 158 13.28 -2.96 -1.06
C GLN A 158 12.28 -4.05 -0.65
N PHE A 159 12.77 -5.18 -0.17
CA PHE A 159 11.98 -6.23 0.44
C PHE A 159 11.97 -6.03 1.96
N ILE A 160 10.78 -5.81 2.51
CA ILE A 160 10.55 -5.29 3.85
C ILE A 160 9.72 -6.30 4.64
N GLY A 161 10.13 -6.59 5.88
CA GLY A 161 9.37 -7.41 6.80
C GLY A 161 9.18 -6.76 8.16
N LYS A 162 9.10 -7.58 9.21
CA LYS A 162 8.81 -7.16 10.59
C LYS A 162 9.57 -5.92 11.03
N ASP A 163 8.87 -5.04 11.75
CA ASP A 163 9.36 -3.75 12.25
C ASP A 163 9.84 -2.80 11.13
N GLY A 164 9.39 -3.03 9.88
CA GLY A 164 9.84 -2.27 8.70
C GLY A 164 11.28 -2.59 8.28
N PHE A 165 11.83 -3.73 8.72
CA PHE A 165 13.21 -4.10 8.42
C PHE A 165 13.42 -4.42 6.93
N VAL A 166 14.41 -3.80 6.31
CA VAL A 166 14.79 -4.04 4.91
C VAL A 166 15.76 -5.23 4.83
N TYR A 167 15.28 -6.37 4.32
CA TYR A 167 16.07 -7.60 4.17
C TYR A 167 16.95 -7.60 2.93
N GLN A 168 16.45 -7.02 1.84
CA GLN A 168 17.19 -6.92 0.59
C GLN A 168 16.81 -5.63 -0.14
N GLU A 169 17.82 -4.98 -0.73
CA GLU A 169 17.65 -3.88 -1.67
C GLU A 169 18.23 -4.30 -3.02
N THR A 170 17.56 -3.94 -4.12
CA THR A 170 17.97 -4.27 -5.47
C THR A 170 17.71 -3.09 -6.40
N VAL A 171 18.72 -2.70 -7.17
CA VAL A 171 18.61 -1.69 -8.21
C VAL A 171 18.51 -2.37 -9.57
N GLY A 172 17.49 -2.02 -10.36
CA GLY A 172 17.27 -2.61 -11.69
C GLY A 172 15.81 -2.70 -12.08
N ASP A 173 15.56 -3.19 -13.29
CA ASP A 173 14.23 -3.43 -13.87
C ASP A 173 13.61 -4.79 -13.46
N ARG A 174 14.34 -5.56 -12.66
CA ARG A 174 13.89 -6.81 -12.06
C ARG A 174 14.42 -6.95 -10.64
N ALA A 175 13.59 -7.47 -9.75
CA ALA A 175 13.98 -7.80 -8.39
C ALA A 175 13.32 -9.12 -7.97
N SER A 176 14.02 -9.87 -7.11
CA SER A 176 13.48 -11.08 -6.51
C SER A 176 14.03 -11.30 -5.12
N TYR A 177 13.20 -11.88 -4.25
CA TYR A 177 13.57 -12.23 -2.89
C TYR A 177 12.95 -13.58 -2.51
N ARG A 178 13.70 -14.37 -1.73
CA ARG A 178 13.26 -15.65 -1.18
C ARG A 178 13.25 -15.51 0.34
N PRO A 179 12.06 -15.52 0.97
CA PRO A 179 11.97 -15.46 2.43
C PRO A 179 12.67 -16.62 3.10
N THR A 180 13.14 -16.39 4.33
CA THR A 180 13.88 -17.34 5.16
C THR A 180 13.06 -17.88 6.34
N GLY A 181 11.92 -17.25 6.63
CA GLY A 181 10.93 -17.67 7.62
C GLY A 181 10.79 -16.69 8.79
N ASP A 182 11.87 -16.03 9.19
CA ASP A 182 11.90 -15.15 10.36
C ASP A 182 11.40 -13.71 10.08
N GLU A 183 11.00 -13.40 8.84
CA GLU A 183 10.57 -12.05 8.44
C GLU A 183 9.18 -11.67 8.96
N GLY A 184 8.35 -12.65 9.34
CA GLY A 184 6.94 -12.50 9.74
C GLY A 184 6.01 -12.18 8.57
N TYR A 185 6.33 -11.14 7.80
CA TYR A 185 5.75 -10.86 6.50
C TYR A 185 6.83 -10.35 5.56
N VAL A 186 6.57 -10.40 4.26
CA VAL A 186 7.40 -9.71 3.27
C VAL A 186 6.51 -8.94 2.30
N ARG A 187 6.82 -7.66 2.12
CA ARG A 187 6.28 -6.81 1.06
C ARG A 187 7.42 -6.14 0.31
N ALA A 188 7.18 -5.71 -0.92
CA ALA A 188 8.11 -4.89 -1.66
C ALA A 188 7.66 -3.43 -1.70
N ALA A 189 8.59 -2.51 -1.46
CA ALA A 189 8.46 -1.09 -1.77
C ALA A 189 9.43 -0.72 -2.90
N ILE A 190 8.92 -0.06 -3.92
CA ILE A 190 9.69 0.32 -5.09
C ILE A 190 9.64 1.83 -5.20
N ARG A 191 10.79 2.45 -5.49
CA ARG A 191 10.89 3.87 -5.84
C ARG A 191 11.69 4.05 -7.12
N SER A 192 11.21 4.92 -8.01
CA SER A 192 11.97 5.37 -9.17
C SER A 192 12.86 6.58 -8.84
N SER A 193 13.82 6.86 -9.71
CA SER A 193 14.63 8.07 -9.70
C SER A 193 13.83 9.38 -9.72
N ASP A 194 12.56 9.34 -10.17
CA ASP A 194 11.67 10.49 -10.27
C ASP A 194 10.64 10.56 -9.12
N GLY A 195 10.74 9.63 -8.17
CA GLY A 195 9.91 9.61 -6.95
C GLY A 195 8.56 8.91 -7.07
N THR A 196 8.21 8.39 -8.25
CA THR A 196 7.06 7.48 -8.40
C THR A 196 7.36 6.16 -7.68
N GLN A 197 6.31 5.54 -7.14
CA GLN A 197 6.43 4.41 -6.23
C GLN A 197 5.45 3.30 -6.59
N VAL A 198 5.79 2.09 -6.16
CA VAL A 198 4.92 0.90 -6.12
C VAL A 198 5.05 0.24 -4.76
N TRP A 199 3.94 -0.30 -4.25
CA TRP A 199 3.92 -1.17 -3.08
C TRP A 199 3.14 -2.44 -3.39
N THR A 200 3.73 -3.60 -3.11
CA THR A 200 3.03 -4.88 -3.20
C THR A 200 2.33 -5.20 -1.89
N GLN A 201 1.31 -6.05 -1.93
CA GLN A 201 0.72 -6.58 -0.70
C GLN A 201 1.69 -7.46 0.09
N PRO A 202 1.55 -7.54 1.42
CA PRO A 202 2.34 -8.39 2.27
C PRO A 202 1.99 -9.86 2.03
N VAL A 203 3.03 -10.68 1.98
CA VAL A 203 2.93 -12.13 2.08
C VAL A 203 3.30 -12.49 3.51
N PHE A 204 2.36 -13.03 4.28
CA PHE A 204 2.65 -13.56 5.60
C PHE A 204 3.35 -14.92 5.49
N LEU A 205 4.32 -15.14 6.37
CA LEU A 205 5.07 -16.38 6.47
C LEU A 205 4.56 -17.18 7.68
N GLU A 206 4.57 -18.51 7.57
CA GLU A 206 4.21 -19.43 8.66
C GLU A 206 5.36 -19.66 9.65
#